data_AF-A0A160VHF2-F1
#
_entry.id   AF-A0A160VHF2-F1
#
_cell.length_a   1.000
_cell.length_b   1.000
_cell.length_c   1.000
_cell.angle_alpha   90.00
_cell.angle_beta   90.00
_cell.angle_gamma   90.00
#
_symmetry.space_group_name_H-M   'P 1'
#
loop_
_entity.id
_entity.type
_entity.pdbx_description
1 polymer ?
#
loop_
_entity_poly.entity_id
_entity_poly.type
_entity_poly.pdbx_seq_one_letter_code
_entity_poly.pdbx_strand_id
1 'polypeptide(L)'
;MSDMDLDRNDILWSAATSDPGDDGPYKSGIYKIGKFQKQNDKMEFLIADSFPKQFVFQRNKVEALTIAGNKTVFATDDENLGAAINISINGK
;
A
#
# COMPACT_ATOMS: atom_id res chain seq x y z
N MET A 1 -6.97 1.33 -9.08
CA MET A 1 -7.16 2.21 -7.91
C MET A 1 -5.86 2.41 -7.13
N SER A 2 -5.80 3.37 -6.20
CA SER A 2 -4.66 3.56 -5.28
C SER A 2 -5.20 3.92 -3.91
N ASP A 3 -4.61 3.33 -2.86
CA ASP A 3 -4.93 3.64 -1.46
C ASP A 3 -3.65 3.89 -0.67
N MET A 4 -3.75 4.52 0.50
CA MET A 4 -2.62 4.93 1.32
C MET A 4 -2.95 4.97 2.81
N ASP A 5 -1.97 4.62 3.65
CA ASP A 5 -2.10 4.69 5.11
C ASP A 5 -0.75 4.98 5.77
N LEU A 6 -0.77 5.45 7.01
CA LEU A 6 0.41 5.76 7.81
C LEU A 6 0.68 4.66 8.82
N ASP A 7 1.95 4.25 8.93
CA ASP A 7 2.37 3.42 10.06
C ASP A 7 2.71 4.24 11.31
N ARG A 8 2.98 3.54 12.42
CA ARG A 8 3.30 4.17 13.72
C ARG A 8 4.63 4.92 13.74
N ASN A 9 5.45 4.81 12.69
CA ASN A 9 6.70 5.53 12.53
C ASN A 9 6.54 6.71 11.56
N ASP A 10 5.29 7.09 11.26
CA ASP A 10 4.91 8.16 10.34
C ASP A 10 5.32 7.88 8.88
N ILE A 11 5.60 6.61 8.54
CA ILE A 11 5.91 6.23 7.17
C ILE A 11 4.61 6.12 6.39
N LEU A 12 4.56 6.80 5.26
CA LEU A 12 3.48 6.69 4.29
C LEU A 12 3.64 5.44 3.44
N TRP A 13 2.65 4.57 3.51
CA TRP A 13 2.51 3.41 2.63
C TRP A 13 1.49 3.73 1.54
N SER A 14 1.72 3.23 0.33
CA SER A 14 0.76 3.40 -0.77
C SER A 14 0.70 2.17 -1.66
N ALA A 15 -0.49 1.89 -2.16
CA ALA A 15 -0.77 0.91 -3.20
C ALA A 15 -0.84 1.60 -4.57
N ALA A 16 -0.18 1.03 -5.57
CA ALA A 16 -0.36 1.40 -6.97
C ALA A 16 -0.80 0.17 -7.76
N THR A 17 -1.96 0.29 -8.41
CA THR A 17 -2.59 -0.79 -9.18
C THR A 17 -2.64 -0.44 -10.66
N SER A 18 -2.10 -1.31 -11.51
CA SER A 18 -2.36 -1.33 -12.95
C SER A 18 -3.70 -2.00 -13.20
N ASP A 19 -4.60 -1.27 -13.84
CA ASP A 19 -5.97 -1.69 -14.16
C ASP A 19 -6.29 -1.26 -15.60
N PRO A 20 -6.02 -2.11 -16.61
CA PRO A 20 -6.20 -1.77 -18.01
C PRO A 20 -7.67 -1.84 -18.49
N GLY A 21 -8.59 -2.32 -17.64
CA GLY A 21 -10.00 -2.54 -17.96
C GLY A 21 -10.54 -3.79 -17.26
N ASP A 22 -11.78 -4.14 -17.59
CA ASP A 22 -12.65 -5.05 -16.83
C ASP A 22 -12.19 -6.52 -16.74
N ASP A 23 -11.19 -6.92 -17.53
CA ASP A 23 -10.64 -8.29 -17.58
C ASP A 23 -9.17 -8.36 -17.12
N GLY A 24 -8.60 -7.25 -16.68
CA GLY A 24 -7.20 -7.17 -16.31
C GLY A 24 -6.23 -7.36 -17.50
N PRO A 25 -4.98 -7.82 -17.27
CA PRO A 25 -4.46 -8.33 -16.01
C PRO A 25 -4.28 -7.23 -14.97
N TYR A 26 -4.73 -7.50 -13.75
CA TYR A 26 -4.51 -6.60 -12.62
C TYR A 26 -3.16 -6.86 -11.97
N LYS A 27 -2.47 -5.78 -11.61
CA LYS A 27 -1.22 -5.90 -10.86
C LYS A 27 -1.06 -4.77 -9.88
N SER A 28 -0.78 -5.12 -8.63
CA SER A 28 -0.62 -4.15 -7.56
C SER A 28 0.76 -4.25 -6.93
N GLY A 29 1.36 -3.09 -6.69
CA GLY A 29 2.59 -2.95 -5.91
C GLY A 29 2.31 -2.11 -4.66
N ILE A 30 2.90 -2.50 -3.54
CA ILE A 30 2.84 -1.76 -2.28
C ILE A 30 4.21 -1.17 -2.00
N TYR A 31 4.25 0.10 -1.62
CA TYR A 31 5.46 0.88 -1.47
C TYR A 31 5.45 1.66 -0.16
N LYS A 32 6.64 1.91 0.37
CA LYS A 32 6.88 3.01 1.32
C LYS A 32 7.28 4.23 0.50
N ILE A 33 6.56 5.33 0.66
CA ILE A 33 6.74 6.54 -0.14
C ILE A 33 7.63 7.56 0.55
N GLY A 34 7.55 7.64 1.87
CA GLY A 34 8.27 8.65 2.62
C GLY A 34 7.82 8.68 4.06
N LYS A 35 8.26 9.69 4.79
CA LYS A 35 7.95 9.84 6.21
C LYS A 35 7.48 11.26 6.50
N PHE A 36 6.42 11.37 7.28
CA PHE A 36 6.04 12.64 7.89
C PHE A 36 6.89 12.90 9.14
N GLN A 37 7.31 14.15 9.32
CA GLN A 37 8.02 14.59 10.50
C GLN A 37 7.54 15.97 10.92
N LYS A 38 7.47 16.21 12.23
CA LYS A 38 7.23 17.54 12.77
C LYS A 38 8.56 18.19 13.14
N GLN A 39 8.85 19.37 12.57
CA GLN A 39 10.02 20.19 12.91
C GLN A 39 9.58 21.65 13.13
N ASN A 40 9.93 22.23 14.29
CA ASN A 40 9.61 23.62 14.63
C ASN A 40 8.13 24.00 14.39
N ASP A 41 7.21 23.14 14.86
CA ASP A 41 5.76 23.25 14.67
C ASP A 41 5.26 23.22 13.21
N LYS A 42 6.12 22.89 12.27
CA LYS A 42 5.77 22.62 10.88
C LYS A 42 5.77 21.13 10.62
N MET A 43 4.84 20.70 9.78
CA MET A 43 4.79 19.34 9.27
C MET A 43 5.54 19.30 7.93
N GLU A 44 6.48 18.37 7.83
CA GLU A 44 7.31 18.15 6.66
C GLU A 44 7.11 16.71 6.18
N PHE A 45 7.15 16.50 4.85
CA PHE A 45 7.13 15.18 4.25
C PHE A 45 8.47 14.91 3.55
N LEU A 46 9.19 13.93 4.07
CA LEU A 46 10.47 13.47 3.54
C LEU A 46 10.20 12.33 2.57
N ILE A 47 10.33 12.60 1.27
CA ILE A 47 10.18 11.58 0.22
C ILE A 47 11.38 10.63 0.28
N ALA A 48 11.12 9.32 0.14
CA ALA A 48 12.19 8.33 0.07
C ALA A 48 12.96 8.43 -1.25
N ASP A 49 14.28 8.23 -1.21
CA ASP A 49 15.13 8.25 -2.41
C ASP A 49 14.84 7.10 -3.39
N SER A 50 14.17 6.05 -2.93
CA SER A 50 13.75 4.92 -3.76
C SER A 50 12.48 4.26 -3.24
N PHE A 51 11.77 3.57 -4.14
CA PHE A 51 10.49 2.93 -3.86
C PHE A 51 10.53 1.42 -4.20
N PRO A 52 11.31 0.60 -3.47
CA PRO A 52 11.29 -0.84 -3.66
C PRO A 52 9.91 -1.40 -3.34
N LYS A 53 9.42 -2.31 -4.19
CA LYS A 53 8.14 -3.02 -3.94
C LYS A 53 8.26 -3.84 -2.66
N GLN A 54 7.45 -3.51 -1.66
CA GLN A 54 7.39 -4.24 -0.40
C GLN A 54 6.52 -5.49 -0.54
N PHE A 55 5.41 -5.36 -1.27
CA PHE A 55 4.50 -6.45 -1.61
C PHE A 55 4.09 -6.34 -3.07
N VAL A 56 3.79 -7.49 -3.69
CA VAL A 56 3.34 -7.57 -5.09
C VAL A 56 2.18 -8.54 -5.20
N PHE A 57 1.07 -8.08 -5.78
CA PHE A 57 -0.07 -8.89 -6.17
C PHE A 57 -0.08 -8.98 -7.69
N GLN A 58 0.11 -10.18 -8.24
CA GLN A 58 0.32 -10.37 -9.68
C GLN A 58 -0.97 -10.47 -10.50
N ARG A 59 -2.11 -10.70 -9.83
CA ARG A 59 -3.40 -10.95 -10.47
C ARG A 59 -4.58 -10.25 -9.79
N ASN A 60 -4.32 -9.44 -8.78
CA ASN A 60 -5.38 -8.77 -8.03
C ASN A 60 -5.07 -7.28 -7.92
N LYS A 61 -6.14 -6.50 -7.96
CA LYS A 61 -6.13 -5.11 -7.56
C LYS A 61 -6.04 -5.03 -6.04
N VAL A 62 -5.24 -4.13 -5.51
CA VAL A 62 -5.35 -3.71 -4.12
C VAL A 62 -6.25 -2.49 -4.11
N GLU A 63 -7.40 -2.67 -3.49
CA GLU A 63 -8.48 -1.69 -3.48
C GLU A 63 -8.68 -1.07 -2.07
N ALA A 64 -8.07 -1.66 -1.04
CA ALA A 64 -7.86 -0.96 0.23
C ALA A 64 -6.57 -1.40 0.92
N LEU A 65 -5.97 -0.50 1.68
CA LEU A 65 -4.73 -0.70 2.42
C LEU A 65 -4.87 -0.08 3.82
N THR A 66 -4.52 -0.83 4.86
CA THR A 66 -4.34 -0.23 6.20
C THR A 66 -3.19 -0.85 6.98
N ILE A 67 -2.56 -0.04 7.84
CA ILE A 67 -1.54 -0.47 8.80
C ILE A 67 -2.18 -0.62 10.19
N ALA A 68 -2.59 -1.84 10.52
CA ALA A 68 -3.15 -2.18 11.82
C ALA A 68 -2.06 -2.62 12.81
N GLY A 69 -1.37 -1.65 13.39
CA GLY A 69 -0.29 -1.91 14.35
C GLY A 69 0.98 -2.42 13.68
N ASN A 70 1.35 -3.69 13.90
CA ASN A 70 2.48 -4.33 13.20
C ASN A 70 2.03 -5.15 11.98
N LYS A 71 0.75 -5.03 11.59
CA LYS A 71 0.17 -5.75 10.47
C LYS A 71 -0.10 -4.79 9.32
N THR A 72 0.12 -5.26 8.11
CA THR A 72 -0.37 -4.61 6.90
C THR A 72 -1.52 -5.44 6.37
N VAL A 73 -2.68 -4.82 6.19
CA VAL A 73 -3.90 -5.46 5.71
C VAL A 73 -4.23 -4.91 4.33
N PHE A 74 -4.56 -5.81 3.41
CA PHE A 74 -4.92 -5.48 2.03
C PHE A 74 -6.31 -6.05 1.74
N ALA A 75 -7.21 -5.22 1.22
CA ALA A 75 -8.38 -5.71 0.51
C ALA A 75 -8.02 -5.80 -0.97
N THR A 76 -8.14 -7.02 -1.52
CA THR A 76 -7.85 -7.29 -2.92
C THR A 76 -9.10 -7.67 -3.66
N ASP A 77 -9.18 -7.26 -4.91
CA ASP A 77 -10.27 -7.64 -5.81
C ASP A 77 -9.72 -8.19 -7.14
N ASP A 78 -10.41 -9.18 -7.65
CA ASP A 78 -10.34 -9.64 -9.04
C ASP A 78 -11.78 -9.54 -9.56
N GLU A 79 -12.01 -8.67 -10.53
CA GLU A 79 -13.37 -8.30 -10.95
C GLU A 79 -14.19 -9.50 -11.44
N ASN A 80 -13.53 -10.61 -11.77
CA ASN A 80 -14.13 -11.84 -12.26
C ASN A 80 -14.17 -12.98 -11.22
N LEU A 81 -13.26 -12.98 -10.24
CA LEU A 81 -13.10 -14.05 -9.25
C LEU A 81 -13.46 -13.64 -7.82
N GLY A 82 -13.76 -12.35 -7.61
CA GLY A 82 -14.19 -11.77 -6.34
C GLY A 82 -13.04 -11.27 -5.47
N ALA A 83 -13.41 -10.88 -4.24
CA ALA A 83 -12.52 -10.18 -3.32
C ALA A 83 -11.95 -11.07 -2.20
N ALA A 84 -10.81 -10.65 -1.65
CA ALA A 84 -10.15 -11.30 -0.51
C ALA A 84 -9.50 -10.29 0.43
N ILE A 85 -9.29 -10.70 1.69
CA ILE A 85 -8.50 -9.96 2.68
C ILE A 85 -7.18 -10.70 2.90
N ASN A 86 -6.07 -10.00 2.66
CA ASN A 86 -4.72 -10.50 2.89
C ASN A 86 -4.09 -9.77 4.07
N ILE A 87 -3.39 -10.48 4.95
CA ILE A 87 -2.74 -9.91 6.14
C ILE A 87 -1.28 -10.32 6.16
N SER A 88 -0.39 -9.33 6.17
CA SER A 88 1.04 -9.53 6.43
C SER A 88 1.39 -9.10 7.85
N ILE A 89 2.23 -9.89 8.53
CA ILE A 89 2.80 -9.53 9.83
C ILE A 89 4.24 -9.12 9.58
N ASN A 90 4.57 -7.85 9.79
CA ASN A 90 5.95 -7.40 9.69
C ASN A 90 6.70 -7.95 10.92
N GLY A 91 7.71 -8.80 10.67
CA GLY A 91 8.57 -9.37 11.71
C GLY A 91 9.26 -8.26 12.53
N LYS A 92 9.46 -8.53 13.82
CA LYS A 92 10.27 -7.68 14.72
C LYS A 92 11.76 -7.88 14.46
#